data_AF-A0A0B7H631-F1
#
_entry.id   AF-A0A0B7H631-F1
#
_cell.length_a   1.000
_cell.length_b   1.000
_cell.length_c   1.000
_cell.angle_alpha   90.00
_cell.angle_beta   90.00
_cell.angle_gamma   90.00
#
_symmetry.space_group_name_H-M   'P 1'
#
loop_
_entity.id
_entity.type
_entity.pdbx_description
1 polymer ?
#
loop_
_entity_poly.entity_id
_entity_poly.type
_entity_poly.pdbx_seq_one_letter_code
_entity_poly.pdbx_strand_id
1 'polypeptide(L)'
;MKRFIIPVLGCAVLASCTDKAPEYTVLSGKVSNYKQDKIRLFGDGFRKEVVLNADGSFSDTLMLAHNGGYTIGNTNIYLHKGKNLNINVDVKDLDGISVSGDLAPENEYLLKKSKLTQSILGKNVADFYKLEEQDYVNKVKELTEKQKELLKNTTFNIDGFKALEEKAITYEADVLLNRYRDYHAYYTQQKDFKTSENFPKISTTDFDNAEDFRFSRNYRTLVSTQIQNEINQAYKEQFGEDFQDEKYVDITIDKVKKIKSDNIRNSMANDLLSYYIQPSSTVGEKVYNELMTIINDDKIKSELTDNYNKIKALAKGNPSPTFNFENHKGGKTALADLKGKLVYIDVWATWCGPCLQEIPHLKEVEKKYHGKNIEFVSISVDDKRDYDKWKNFVTERELVGTQLFADNAWDNDFVKNYVIKGIPRFILLDTQGNIISADAPRPSDPKLIELLTENGI
;
A
#
# COMPACT_ATOMS: atom_id res chain seq x y z
N MET A 1 -46.72 -59.05 23.86
CA MET A 1 -45.73 -58.16 24.49
C MET A 1 -44.50 -58.96 24.86
N LYS A 2 -43.36 -58.70 24.20
CA LYS A 2 -41.98 -58.82 24.69
C LYS A 2 -41.07 -58.54 23.47
N ARG A 3 -40.54 -57.32 23.41
CA ARG A 3 -39.53 -56.90 22.43
C ARG A 3 -38.17 -57.37 22.95
N PHE A 4 -37.46 -58.20 22.18
CA PHE A 4 -36.06 -58.50 22.40
C PHE A 4 -35.21 -57.44 21.69
N ILE A 5 -34.36 -56.77 22.45
CA ILE A 5 -33.34 -55.84 21.96
C ILE A 5 -32.08 -56.68 21.71
N ILE A 6 -31.61 -56.71 20.47
CA ILE A 6 -30.29 -57.25 20.10
C ILE A 6 -29.32 -56.06 20.05
N PRO A 7 -28.22 -56.03 20.83
CA PRO A 7 -27.21 -55.01 20.66
C PRO A 7 -26.31 -55.38 19.46
N VAL A 8 -26.28 -54.51 18.45
CA VAL A 8 -25.29 -54.60 17.37
C VAL A 8 -23.98 -54.00 17.90
N LEU A 9 -22.99 -54.87 18.07
CA LEU A 9 -21.61 -54.53 18.39
C LEU A 9 -21.00 -53.82 17.16
N GLY A 10 -20.86 -52.50 17.21
CA GLY A 10 -20.13 -51.74 16.20
C GLY A 10 -18.63 -51.85 16.45
N CYS A 11 -17.93 -52.65 15.64
CA CYS A 11 -16.46 -52.67 15.58
C CYS A 11 -15.94 -51.28 15.17
N ALA A 12 -15.25 -50.60 16.09
CA ALA A 12 -14.46 -49.42 15.78
C ALA A 12 -13.19 -49.86 15.01
N VAL A 13 -13.15 -49.55 13.71
CA VAL A 13 -11.91 -49.63 12.94
C VAL A 13 -11.12 -48.36 13.25
N LEU A 14 -10.08 -48.50 14.08
CA LEU A 14 -9.08 -47.46 14.30
C LEU A 14 -8.22 -47.35 13.03
N ALA A 15 -8.60 -46.46 12.12
CA ALA A 15 -7.72 -46.00 11.06
C ALA A 15 -6.69 -45.04 11.68
N SER A 16 -5.45 -45.51 11.83
CA SER A 16 -4.28 -44.68 12.10
C SER A 16 -4.03 -43.80 10.88
N CYS A 17 -4.63 -42.62 10.85
CA CYS A 17 -4.18 -41.54 9.99
C CYS A 17 -2.86 -41.01 10.56
N THR A 18 -1.78 -41.14 9.79
CA THR A 18 -0.60 -40.30 10.00
C THR A 18 -1.00 -38.88 9.62
N ASP A 19 -1.51 -38.11 10.59
CA ASP A 19 -1.93 -36.72 10.41
C ASP A 19 -0.71 -35.86 10.07
N LYS A 20 -0.40 -35.72 8.78
CA LYS A 20 0.36 -34.55 8.33
C LYS A 20 -0.49 -33.34 8.68
N ALA A 21 0.03 -32.48 9.55
CA ALA A 21 -0.62 -31.22 9.87
C ALA A 21 -1.02 -30.50 8.56
N PRO A 22 -2.21 -29.88 8.51
CA PRO A 22 -2.64 -29.18 7.31
C PRO A 22 -1.57 -28.17 6.89
N GLU A 23 -1.20 -28.15 5.61
CA GLU A 23 -0.20 -27.21 5.08
C GLU A 23 -0.74 -25.77 5.01
N TYR A 24 -2.01 -25.56 5.34
CA TYR A 24 -2.70 -24.29 5.29
C TYR A 24 -2.94 -23.68 6.67
N THR A 25 -3.01 -22.35 6.72
CA THR A 25 -3.41 -21.58 7.90
C THR A 25 -4.88 -21.20 7.77
N VAL A 26 -5.69 -21.38 8.81
CA VAL A 26 -7.08 -20.94 8.80
C VAL A 26 -7.18 -19.57 9.46
N LEU A 27 -7.67 -18.58 8.71
CA LEU A 27 -7.99 -17.27 9.24
C LEU A 27 -9.51 -17.09 9.23
N SER A 28 -10.10 -16.84 10.39
CA SER A 28 -11.54 -16.66 10.54
C SER A 28 -11.88 -15.50 11.46
N GLY A 29 -13.14 -15.11 11.53
CA GLY A 29 -13.55 -14.03 12.41
C GLY A 29 -14.84 -13.35 12.03
N LYS A 30 -15.04 -12.17 12.63
CA LYS A 30 -16.14 -11.27 12.33
C LYS A 30 -15.71 -9.82 12.37
N VAL A 31 -16.05 -9.07 11.33
CA VAL A 31 -15.82 -7.63 11.26
C VAL A 31 -17.17 -6.91 11.35
N SER A 32 -17.43 -6.27 12.48
CA SER A 32 -18.65 -5.51 12.74
C SER A 32 -18.48 -4.04 12.38
N ASN A 33 -19.59 -3.37 12.06
CA ASN A 33 -19.61 -1.95 11.66
C ASN A 33 -18.70 -1.61 10.46
N TYR A 34 -18.43 -2.59 9.60
CA TYR A 34 -17.61 -2.41 8.42
C TYR A 34 -18.48 -2.37 7.16
N LYS A 35 -18.23 -1.38 6.32
CA LYS A 35 -19.06 -1.10 5.14
C LYS A 35 -18.57 -1.81 3.86
N GLN A 36 -17.44 -2.52 3.90
CA GLN A 36 -16.95 -3.28 2.75
C GLN A 36 -17.32 -4.75 2.92
N ASP A 37 -17.41 -5.46 1.80
CA ASP A 37 -17.63 -6.89 1.70
C ASP A 37 -16.31 -7.69 1.67
N LYS A 38 -15.16 -7.02 1.78
CA LYS A 38 -13.84 -7.64 1.76
C LYS A 38 -12.88 -6.95 2.72
N ILE A 39 -11.97 -7.72 3.31
CA ILE A 39 -10.80 -7.21 4.03
C ILE A 39 -9.53 -7.61 3.30
N ARG A 40 -8.53 -6.72 3.32
CA ARG A 40 -7.23 -6.98 2.69
C ARG A 40 -6.22 -7.48 3.72
N LEU A 41 -5.55 -8.57 3.37
CA LEU A 41 -4.45 -9.17 4.10
C LEU A 41 -3.16 -9.00 3.31
N PHE A 42 -2.14 -8.44 3.95
CA PHE A 42 -0.83 -8.16 3.34
C PHE A 42 0.30 -8.79 4.15
N GLY A 43 1.37 -9.20 3.47
CA GLY A 43 2.61 -9.73 4.05
C GLY A 43 3.78 -9.54 3.09
N ASP A 44 4.92 -10.14 3.40
CA ASP A 44 6.06 -10.18 2.49
C ASP A 44 5.70 -10.96 1.22
N GLY A 45 5.66 -10.27 0.06
CA GLY A 45 5.22 -10.86 -1.21
C GLY A 45 3.79 -11.44 -1.21
N PHE A 46 2.98 -11.15 -0.19
CA PHE A 46 1.67 -11.75 0.01
C PHE A 46 0.58 -10.67 0.01
N ARG A 47 -0.46 -10.88 -0.81
CA ARG A 47 -1.68 -10.08 -0.82
C ARG A 47 -2.87 -11.00 -1.05
N LYS A 48 -3.90 -10.88 -0.21
CA LYS A 48 -5.17 -11.59 -0.39
C LYS A 48 -6.33 -10.68 -0.01
N GLU A 49 -7.42 -10.75 -0.79
CA GLU A 49 -8.72 -10.24 -0.37
C GLU A 49 -9.52 -11.37 0.26
N VAL A 50 -9.96 -11.17 1.50
CA VAL A 50 -10.81 -12.11 2.23
C VAL A 50 -12.24 -11.58 2.15
N VAL A 51 -13.13 -12.36 1.55
CA VAL A 51 -14.54 -12.00 1.38
C VAL A 51 -15.28 -12.18 2.71
N LEU A 52 -16.09 -11.19 3.06
CA LEU A 52 -16.96 -11.17 4.22
C LEU A 52 -18.37 -11.62 3.84
N ASN A 53 -18.99 -12.40 4.71
CA ASN A 53 -20.41 -12.70 4.63
C ASN A 53 -21.25 -11.43 4.93
N ALA A 54 -22.54 -11.48 4.60
CA ALA A 54 -23.46 -10.35 4.82
C ALA A 54 -23.55 -9.90 6.30
N ASP A 55 -23.27 -10.80 7.25
CA ASP A 55 -23.24 -10.50 8.68
C ASP A 55 -21.85 -10.04 9.18
N GLY A 56 -20.89 -9.87 8.28
CA GLY A 56 -19.49 -9.51 8.56
C GLY A 56 -18.60 -10.68 8.99
N SER A 57 -19.11 -11.90 9.09
CA SER A 57 -18.29 -13.08 9.41
C SER A 57 -17.43 -13.51 8.21
N PHE A 58 -16.33 -14.20 8.48
CA PHE A 58 -15.48 -14.74 7.43
C PHE A 58 -14.69 -15.96 7.91
N SER A 59 -14.29 -16.81 6.95
CA SER A 59 -13.37 -17.92 7.16
C SER A 59 -12.67 -18.21 5.86
N ASP A 60 -11.34 -18.24 5.88
CA ASP A 60 -10.53 -18.45 4.69
C ASP A 60 -9.33 -19.36 4.99
N THR A 61 -8.95 -20.12 3.98
CA THR A 61 -7.80 -21.02 3.98
C THR A 61 -6.63 -20.34 3.27
N LEU A 62 -5.55 -20.12 4.01
CA LEU A 62 -4.38 -19.39 3.56
C LEU A 62 -3.23 -20.36 3.25
N MET A 63 -2.79 -20.37 2.01
CA MET A 63 -1.57 -21.05 1.59
C MET A 63 -0.40 -20.08 1.77
N LEU A 64 0.21 -20.09 2.96
CA LEU A 64 1.32 -19.19 3.28
C LEU A 64 2.62 -19.72 2.71
N ALA A 65 3.37 -18.88 2.00
CA ALA A 65 4.74 -19.20 1.58
C ALA A 65 5.69 -19.30 2.80
N HIS A 66 5.44 -18.51 3.84
CA HIS A 66 6.26 -18.45 5.06
C HIS A 66 5.43 -18.02 6.29
N ASN A 67 5.97 -18.31 7.47
CA ASN A 67 5.49 -17.73 8.73
C ASN A 67 5.99 -16.29 8.85
N GLY A 68 5.28 -15.43 9.57
CA GLY A 68 5.75 -14.06 9.78
C GLY A 68 4.67 -13.06 10.17
N GLY A 69 5.02 -11.79 10.03
CA GLY A 69 4.14 -10.66 10.30
C GLY A 69 3.34 -10.29 9.06
N TYR A 70 2.02 -10.20 9.26
CA TYR A 70 1.04 -9.79 8.26
C TYR A 70 0.25 -8.60 8.79
N THR A 71 -0.51 -7.96 7.91
CA THR A 71 -1.40 -6.85 8.27
C THR A 71 -2.79 -7.13 7.72
N ILE A 72 -3.80 -7.07 8.58
CA ILE A 72 -5.21 -7.12 8.22
C ILE A 72 -5.83 -5.74 8.47
N GLY A 73 -6.24 -5.05 7.39
CA GLY A 73 -6.57 -3.63 7.47
C GLY A 73 -5.38 -2.79 7.96
N ASN A 74 -5.44 -2.26 9.18
CA ASN A 74 -4.34 -1.53 9.84
C ASN A 74 -3.72 -2.29 11.03
N THR A 75 -4.19 -3.50 11.31
CA THR A 75 -3.78 -4.29 12.47
C THR A 75 -2.67 -5.26 12.07
N ASN A 76 -1.53 -5.18 12.75
CA ASN A 76 -0.46 -6.17 12.61
C ASN A 76 -0.87 -7.47 13.30
N ILE A 77 -0.69 -8.58 12.60
CA ILE A 77 -0.98 -9.94 13.08
C ILE A 77 0.19 -10.86 12.77
N TYR A 78 0.28 -11.96 13.50
CA TYR A 78 1.23 -13.03 13.24
C TYR A 78 0.48 -14.26 12.71
N LEU A 79 0.97 -14.81 11.59
CA LEU A 79 0.44 -16.04 11.01
C LEU A 79 1.53 -17.11 10.90
N HIS A 80 1.12 -18.35 11.14
CA HIS A 80 1.97 -19.54 11.09
C HIS A 80 1.28 -20.66 10.31
N LYS A 81 2.04 -21.38 9.48
CA LYS A 81 1.56 -22.54 8.69
C LYS A 81 0.96 -23.61 9.60
N GLY A 82 -0.16 -24.19 9.18
CA GLY A 82 -0.83 -25.28 9.90
C GLY A 82 -1.45 -24.89 11.23
N LYS A 83 -1.64 -23.60 11.48
CA LYS A 83 -2.29 -23.05 12.68
C LYS A 83 -3.55 -22.29 12.31
N ASN A 84 -4.40 -22.03 13.29
CA ASN A 84 -5.57 -21.18 13.12
C ASN A 84 -5.45 -19.86 13.92
N LEU A 85 -6.08 -18.81 13.37
CA LEU A 85 -6.33 -17.55 14.04
C LEU A 85 -7.79 -17.16 13.80
N ASN A 86 -8.53 -16.90 14.87
CA ASN A 86 -9.82 -16.25 14.83
C ASN A 86 -9.68 -14.82 15.35
N ILE A 87 -10.19 -13.83 14.62
CA ILE A 87 -10.11 -12.41 14.99
C ILE A 87 -11.47 -11.71 14.83
N ASN A 88 -11.98 -11.13 15.91
CA ASN A 88 -13.22 -10.35 15.87
C ASN A 88 -12.90 -8.88 16.11
N VAL A 89 -13.40 -8.02 15.23
CA VAL A 89 -13.14 -6.58 15.23
C VAL A 89 -14.47 -5.84 15.13
N ASP A 90 -14.67 -4.84 15.98
CA ASP A 90 -15.65 -3.78 15.74
C ASP A 90 -14.92 -2.55 15.22
N VAL A 91 -15.22 -2.11 13.99
CA VAL A 91 -14.55 -0.95 13.38
C VAL A 91 -14.85 0.36 14.12
N LYS A 92 -15.93 0.43 14.91
CA LYS A 92 -16.23 1.57 15.78
C LYS A 92 -15.54 1.49 17.13
N ASP A 93 -15.08 0.30 17.53
CA ASP A 93 -14.38 0.05 18.80
C ASP A 93 -13.14 -0.81 18.54
N LEU A 94 -12.06 -0.15 18.14
CA LEU A 94 -10.77 -0.82 17.91
C LEU A 94 -10.10 -1.26 19.21
N ASP A 95 -10.62 -0.85 20.38
CA ASP A 95 -10.17 -1.37 21.67
C ASP A 95 -10.82 -2.73 21.99
N GLY A 96 -11.93 -3.07 21.34
CA GLY A 96 -12.65 -4.33 21.49
C GLY A 96 -12.16 -5.51 20.64
N ILE A 97 -11.00 -5.43 20.00
CA ILE A 97 -10.48 -6.55 19.18
C ILE A 97 -10.22 -7.77 20.08
N SER A 98 -10.83 -8.91 19.71
CA SER A 98 -10.60 -10.19 20.37
C SER A 98 -10.00 -11.19 19.40
N VAL A 99 -9.12 -12.05 19.91
CA VAL A 99 -8.51 -13.13 19.14
C VAL A 99 -8.65 -14.45 19.88
N SER A 100 -8.74 -15.54 19.13
CA SER A 100 -8.75 -16.90 19.67
C SER A 100 -8.10 -17.86 18.67
N GLY A 101 -7.94 -19.13 19.07
CA GLY A 101 -7.26 -20.14 18.27
C GLY A 101 -5.80 -20.37 18.67
N ASP A 102 -5.07 -21.13 17.85
CA ASP A 102 -3.71 -21.57 18.18
C ASP A 102 -2.73 -20.39 18.32
N LEU A 103 -2.95 -19.32 17.56
CA LEU A 103 -2.11 -18.12 17.49
C LEU A 103 -2.61 -16.98 18.38
N ALA A 104 -3.53 -17.26 19.31
CA ALA A 104 -4.09 -16.23 20.18
C ALA A 104 -3.03 -15.50 21.02
N PRO A 105 -2.08 -16.17 21.71
CA PRO A 105 -1.12 -15.46 22.57
C PRO A 105 -0.23 -14.45 21.83
N GLU A 106 0.27 -14.82 20.65
CA GLU A 106 1.10 -13.94 19.80
C GLU A 106 0.30 -12.72 19.34
N ASN A 107 -0.94 -12.94 18.90
CA ASN A 107 -1.76 -11.86 18.35
C ASN A 107 -2.36 -10.97 19.45
N GLU A 108 -2.73 -11.51 20.61
CA GLU A 108 -3.10 -10.71 21.77
C GLU A 108 -1.94 -9.81 22.22
N TYR A 109 -0.72 -10.34 22.22
CA TYR A 109 0.47 -9.58 22.53
C TYR A 109 0.63 -8.40 21.56
N LEU A 110 0.53 -8.63 20.25
CA LEU A 110 0.67 -7.57 19.24
C LEU A 110 -0.40 -6.47 19.42
N LEU A 111 -1.63 -6.85 19.77
CA LEU A 111 -2.71 -5.90 20.08
C LEU A 111 -2.40 -5.09 21.34
N LYS A 112 -1.96 -5.74 22.43
CA LYS A 112 -1.55 -5.09 23.68
C LYS A 112 -0.37 -4.14 23.45
N LYS A 113 0.62 -4.55 22.66
CA LYS A 113 1.76 -3.73 22.25
C LYS A 113 1.31 -2.50 21.48
N SER A 114 0.41 -2.65 20.50
CA SER A 114 -0.11 -1.51 19.72
C SER A 114 -0.83 -0.48 20.61
N LYS A 115 -1.62 -0.93 21.59
CA LYS A 115 -2.28 -0.05 22.57
C LYS A 115 -1.27 0.65 23.48
N LEU A 116 -0.27 -0.08 23.95
CA LEU A 116 0.83 0.46 24.75
C LEU A 116 1.57 1.56 23.98
N THR A 117 1.93 1.32 22.72
CA THR A 117 2.56 2.33 21.84
C THR A 117 1.69 3.58 21.74
N GLN A 118 0.38 3.44 21.49
CA GLN A 118 -0.53 4.58 21.42
C GLN A 118 -0.64 5.32 22.77
N SER A 119 -0.66 4.61 23.89
CA SER A 119 -0.75 5.24 25.22
C SER A 119 0.49 6.05 25.58
N ILE A 120 1.67 5.58 25.18
CA ILE A 120 2.94 6.25 25.46
C ILE A 120 3.11 7.40 24.47
N LEU A 121 3.13 7.13 23.16
CA LEU A 121 3.41 8.15 22.15
C LEU A 121 2.30 9.19 22.02
N GLY A 122 1.06 8.83 22.34
CA GLY A 122 -0.13 9.65 22.17
C GLY A 122 -0.84 9.42 20.83
N LYS A 123 -2.11 9.83 20.76
CA LYS A 123 -2.94 9.67 19.53
C LYS A 123 -2.59 10.69 18.44
N ASN A 124 -2.05 11.84 18.82
CA ASN A 124 -1.68 12.89 17.87
C ASN A 124 -0.19 12.79 17.53
N VAL A 125 0.09 12.32 16.31
CA VAL A 125 1.45 12.16 15.78
C VAL A 125 2.22 13.49 15.79
N ALA A 126 1.56 14.62 15.51
CA ALA A 126 2.22 15.92 15.47
C ALA A 126 2.73 16.34 16.86
N ASP A 127 1.96 16.08 17.92
CA ASP A 127 2.35 16.45 19.28
C ASP A 127 3.60 15.67 19.73
N PHE A 128 3.70 14.40 19.33
CA PHE A 128 4.86 13.57 19.61
C PHE A 128 6.13 14.07 18.91
N TYR A 129 6.04 14.40 17.62
CA TYR A 129 7.21 14.86 16.87
C TYR A 129 7.59 16.31 17.14
N LYS A 130 6.72 17.12 17.77
CA LYS A 130 7.05 18.47 18.25
C LYS A 130 7.83 18.48 19.57
N LEU A 131 7.97 17.34 20.24
CA LEU A 131 8.79 17.25 21.45
C LEU A 131 10.23 17.65 21.15
N GLU A 132 10.86 18.33 22.10
CA GLU A 132 12.28 18.62 22.07
C GLU A 132 13.10 17.33 22.18
N GLU A 133 14.36 17.38 21.74
CA GLU A 133 15.19 16.20 21.50
C GLU A 133 15.28 15.27 22.71
N GLN A 134 15.51 15.84 23.90
CA GLN A 134 15.65 15.08 25.13
C GLN A 134 14.35 14.37 25.52
N ASP A 135 13.21 15.07 25.41
CA ASP A 135 11.90 14.53 25.76
C ASP A 135 11.47 13.45 24.76
N TYR A 136 11.73 13.67 23.47
CA TYR A 136 11.49 12.70 22.41
C TYR A 136 12.28 11.40 22.67
N VAL A 137 13.59 11.51 22.90
CA VAL A 137 14.46 10.36 23.17
C VAL A 137 14.04 9.61 24.43
N ASN A 138 13.69 10.33 25.51
CA ASN A 138 13.21 9.71 26.75
C ASN A 138 11.93 8.91 26.50
N LYS A 139 11.02 9.43 25.68
CA LYS A 139 9.76 8.78 25.36
C LYS A 139 9.93 7.53 24.49
N VAL A 140 10.89 7.55 23.54
CA VAL A 140 11.28 6.36 22.77
C VAL A 140 11.89 5.29 23.69
N LYS A 141 12.73 5.68 24.65
CA LYS A 141 13.30 4.76 25.64
C LYS A 141 12.21 4.14 26.54
N GLU A 142 11.32 4.97 27.08
CA GLU A 142 10.19 4.51 27.90
C GLU A 142 9.33 3.47 27.13
N LEU A 143 8.99 3.77 25.87
CA LEU A 143 8.27 2.84 25.02
C LEU A 143 9.01 1.50 24.89
N THR A 144 10.30 1.56 24.55
CA THR A 144 11.15 0.38 24.36
C THR A 144 11.19 -0.49 25.61
N GLU A 145 11.39 0.11 26.78
CA GLU A 145 11.43 -0.60 28.07
C GLU A 145 10.08 -1.24 28.40
N LYS A 146 8.97 -0.52 28.20
CA LYS A 146 7.63 -1.03 28.46
C LYS A 146 7.23 -2.15 27.52
N GLN A 147 7.62 -2.09 26.25
CA GLN A 147 7.40 -3.18 25.30
C GLN A 147 8.23 -4.43 25.67
N LYS A 148 9.49 -4.25 26.12
CA LYS A 148 10.33 -5.36 26.63
C LYS A 148 9.75 -5.99 27.89
N GLU A 149 9.19 -5.19 28.80
CA GLU A 149 8.48 -5.68 29.99
C GLU A 149 7.25 -6.51 29.59
N LEU A 150 6.43 -6.01 28.68
CA LEU A 150 5.28 -6.73 28.13
C LEU A 150 5.70 -8.06 27.49
N LEU A 151 6.78 -8.06 26.69
CA LEU A 151 7.31 -9.25 26.02
C LEU A 151 7.81 -10.30 27.03
N LYS A 152 8.49 -9.85 28.09
CA LYS A 152 9.00 -10.73 29.14
C LYS A 152 7.87 -11.42 29.90
N ASN A 153 6.78 -10.70 30.17
CA ASN A 153 5.65 -11.16 30.98
C ASN A 153 4.60 -11.95 30.19
N THR A 154 4.82 -12.17 28.88
CA THR A 154 3.89 -12.90 28.03
C THR A 154 4.43 -14.30 27.71
N THR A 155 3.54 -15.30 27.73
CA THR A 155 3.81 -16.66 27.27
C THR A 155 3.28 -16.82 25.85
N PHE A 156 4.06 -17.50 25.00
CA PHE A 156 3.76 -17.72 23.58
C PHE A 156 3.62 -19.21 23.30
N ASN A 157 2.79 -19.53 22.30
CA ASN A 157 2.62 -20.90 21.79
C ASN A 157 3.63 -21.23 20.70
N ILE A 158 4.18 -20.22 20.04
CA ILE A 158 5.07 -20.38 18.89
C ILE A 158 6.53 -20.14 19.30
N ASP A 159 7.34 -21.19 19.13
CA ASP A 159 8.78 -21.12 19.32
C ASP A 159 9.41 -20.08 18.38
N GLY A 160 10.37 -19.32 18.90
CA GLY A 160 11.06 -18.27 18.14
C GLY A 160 10.32 -16.93 18.05
N PHE A 161 8.99 -16.86 18.27
CA PHE A 161 8.23 -15.61 18.22
C PHE A 161 8.83 -14.53 19.13
N LYS A 162 9.16 -14.91 20.37
CA LYS A 162 9.73 -13.99 21.36
C LYS A 162 11.05 -13.37 20.90
N ALA A 163 11.91 -14.14 20.23
CA ALA A 163 13.20 -13.65 19.74
C ALA A 163 13.03 -12.69 18.56
N LEU A 164 12.11 -13.00 17.64
CA LEU A 164 11.76 -12.10 16.54
C LEU A 164 11.19 -10.78 17.06
N GLU A 165 10.34 -10.85 18.07
CA GLU A 165 9.71 -9.67 18.66
C GLU A 165 10.69 -8.80 19.45
N GLU A 166 11.67 -9.39 20.14
CA GLU A 166 12.74 -8.64 20.80
C GLU A 166 13.52 -7.76 19.81
N LYS A 167 13.81 -8.29 18.61
CA LYS A 167 14.39 -7.50 17.52
C LYS A 167 13.40 -6.46 17.00
N ALA A 168 12.13 -6.82 16.81
CA ALA A 168 11.10 -5.91 16.29
C ALA A 168 10.88 -4.67 17.18
N ILE A 169 11.00 -4.81 18.51
CA ILE A 169 11.02 -3.67 19.45
C ILE A 169 12.21 -2.75 19.18
N THR A 170 13.39 -3.32 18.97
CA THR A 170 14.60 -2.54 18.63
C THR A 170 14.42 -1.80 17.29
N TYR A 171 13.86 -2.47 16.28
CA TYR A 171 13.58 -1.84 14.98
C TYR A 171 12.56 -0.71 15.09
N GLU A 172 11.55 -0.82 15.97
CA GLU A 172 10.59 0.26 16.22
C GLU A 172 11.30 1.50 16.78
N ALA A 173 12.17 1.32 17.78
CA ALA A 173 12.96 2.41 18.35
C ALA A 173 13.86 3.07 17.28
N ASP A 174 14.57 2.28 16.49
CA ASP A 174 15.45 2.79 15.42
C ASP A 174 14.67 3.57 14.34
N VAL A 175 13.47 3.11 13.95
CA VAL A 175 12.61 3.86 13.02
C VAL A 175 12.20 5.21 13.63
N LEU A 176 11.84 5.24 14.91
CA LEU A 176 11.45 6.48 15.59
C LEU A 176 12.63 7.46 15.67
N LEU A 177 13.83 6.99 16.01
CA LEU A 177 15.03 7.82 16.05
C LEU A 177 15.38 8.37 14.66
N ASN A 178 15.38 7.51 13.64
CA ASN A 178 15.74 7.89 12.28
C ASN A 178 14.79 8.93 11.65
N ARG A 179 13.51 8.94 12.06
CA ARG A 179 12.50 9.90 11.58
C ARG A 179 12.52 11.25 12.28
N TYR A 180 13.12 11.34 13.47
CA TYR A 180 12.96 12.49 14.36
C TYR A 180 13.28 13.82 13.66
N ARG A 181 14.46 13.94 13.04
CA ARG A 181 14.90 15.18 12.37
C ARG A 181 13.84 15.71 11.39
N ASP A 182 13.45 14.89 10.42
CA ASP A 182 12.60 15.33 9.32
C ASP A 182 11.16 15.62 9.79
N TYR A 183 10.65 14.80 10.70
CA TYR A 183 9.30 14.94 11.20
C TYR A 183 9.20 16.12 12.18
N HIS A 184 10.19 16.30 13.05
CA HIS A 184 10.27 17.46 13.94
C HIS A 184 10.31 18.75 13.11
N ALA A 185 11.24 18.85 12.14
CA ALA A 185 11.34 19.97 11.21
C ALA A 185 10.01 20.28 10.50
N TYR A 186 9.32 19.25 10.01
CA TYR A 186 8.03 19.38 9.34
C TYR A 186 6.94 19.92 10.28
N TYR A 187 6.77 19.34 11.47
CA TYR A 187 5.69 19.71 12.39
C TYR A 187 5.95 21.02 13.15
N THR A 188 7.20 21.42 13.34
CA THR A 188 7.58 22.72 13.92
C THR A 188 7.78 23.81 12.88
N GLN A 189 7.71 23.46 11.58
CA GLN A 189 7.99 24.36 10.44
C GLN A 189 9.43 24.93 10.45
N GLN A 190 10.37 24.19 11.04
CA GLN A 190 11.80 24.54 11.10
C GLN A 190 12.59 23.76 10.04
N LYS A 191 12.60 24.26 8.80
CA LYS A 191 13.18 23.55 7.65
C LYS A 191 14.67 23.18 7.80
N ASP A 192 15.43 24.00 8.53
CA ASP A 192 16.87 23.81 8.71
C ASP A 192 17.25 23.11 10.03
N PHE A 193 16.26 22.53 10.73
CA PHE A 193 16.50 21.83 11.99
C PHE A 193 17.50 20.69 11.83
N LYS A 194 18.44 20.60 12.79
CA LYS A 194 19.42 19.52 12.91
C LYS A 194 19.39 19.01 14.34
N THR A 195 19.53 17.70 14.48
CA THR A 195 19.71 17.07 15.79
C THR A 195 21.08 17.40 16.38
N SER A 196 21.19 17.37 17.70
CA SER A 196 22.47 17.53 18.39
C SER A 196 23.47 16.43 18.02
N GLU A 197 24.75 16.68 18.22
CA GLU A 197 25.81 15.67 17.99
C GLU A 197 25.64 14.43 18.88
N ASN A 198 24.96 14.58 20.01
CA ASN A 198 24.71 13.52 20.99
C ASN A 198 23.38 12.79 20.75
N PHE A 199 22.63 13.15 19.69
CA PHE A 199 21.39 12.46 19.37
C PHE A 199 21.66 10.97 19.12
N PRO A 200 20.85 10.05 19.68
CA PRO A 200 21.08 8.62 19.54
C PRO A 200 21.07 8.18 18.07
N LYS A 201 22.10 7.43 17.68
CA LYS A 201 22.14 6.74 16.39
C LYS A 201 21.34 5.44 16.46
N ILE A 202 20.85 4.98 15.32
CA ILE A 202 20.22 3.65 15.21
C ILE A 202 21.22 2.56 15.56
N SER A 203 20.71 1.44 16.09
CA SER A 203 21.50 0.28 16.48
C SER A 203 21.55 -0.82 15.43
N THR A 204 20.61 -0.85 14.51
CA THR A 204 20.52 -1.84 13.42
C THR A 204 21.70 -1.72 12.46
N THR A 205 22.39 -2.84 12.22
CA THR A 205 23.55 -2.93 11.33
C THR A 205 23.39 -3.97 10.22
N ASP A 206 22.52 -4.96 10.41
CA ASP A 206 22.18 -5.96 9.38
C ASP A 206 20.91 -5.52 8.65
N PHE A 207 21.02 -5.25 7.35
CA PHE A 207 19.93 -4.82 6.47
C PHE A 207 19.59 -5.87 5.38
N ASP A 208 20.10 -7.09 5.51
CA ASP A 208 19.87 -8.19 4.55
C ASP A 208 19.45 -9.48 5.28
N ASN A 209 18.48 -9.35 6.20
CA ASN A 209 17.92 -10.47 6.96
C ASN A 209 16.51 -10.85 6.48
N ALA A 210 16.41 -11.98 5.77
CA ALA A 210 15.15 -12.46 5.21
C ALA A 210 14.04 -12.72 6.26
N GLU A 211 14.39 -13.20 7.45
CA GLU A 211 13.42 -13.56 8.49
C GLU A 211 12.88 -12.31 9.20
N ASP A 212 13.77 -11.39 9.59
CA ASP A 212 13.39 -10.13 10.21
C ASP A 212 12.55 -9.28 9.24
N PHE A 213 12.83 -9.38 7.93
CA PHE A 213 12.00 -8.77 6.87
C PHE A 213 10.59 -9.38 6.77
N ARG A 214 10.45 -10.70 6.91
CA ARG A 214 9.12 -11.35 6.95
C ARG A 214 8.35 -10.98 8.19
N PHE A 215 9.03 -10.79 9.32
CA PHE A 215 8.38 -10.54 10.60
C PHE A 215 8.04 -9.06 10.84
N SER A 216 9.00 -8.16 10.66
CA SER A 216 8.90 -6.77 11.14
C SER A 216 8.72 -5.76 10.00
N ARG A 217 7.58 -5.07 10.00
CA ARG A 217 7.35 -3.90 9.13
C ARG A 217 8.35 -2.76 9.39
N ASN A 218 8.79 -2.60 10.63
CA ASN A 218 9.80 -1.61 10.99
C ASN A 218 11.17 -1.99 10.39
N TYR A 219 11.51 -3.28 10.39
CA TYR A 219 12.72 -3.74 9.70
C TYR A 219 12.66 -3.47 8.20
N ARG A 220 11.54 -3.76 7.53
CA ARG A 220 11.34 -3.41 6.11
C ARG A 220 11.58 -1.92 5.86
N THR A 221 11.05 -1.06 6.74
CA THR A 221 11.24 0.39 6.67
C THR A 221 12.71 0.79 6.79
N LEU A 222 13.45 0.19 7.74
CA LEU A 222 14.88 0.44 7.92
C LEU A 222 15.69 -0.01 6.72
N VAL A 223 15.42 -1.20 6.19
CA VAL A 223 16.08 -1.74 4.98
C VAL A 223 15.87 -0.81 3.79
N SER A 224 14.62 -0.45 3.45
CA SER A 224 14.33 0.47 2.36
C SER A 224 15.02 1.82 2.56
N THR A 225 15.01 2.36 3.79
CA THR A 225 15.63 3.65 4.11
C THR A 225 17.15 3.59 3.95
N GLN A 226 17.79 2.54 4.45
CA GLN A 226 19.24 2.37 4.37
C GLN A 226 19.69 2.23 2.92
N ILE A 227 19.02 1.36 2.14
CA ILE A 227 19.33 1.17 0.72
C ILE A 227 19.18 2.49 -0.04
N GLN A 228 18.09 3.22 0.22
CA GLN A 228 17.84 4.52 -0.41
C GLN A 228 18.92 5.56 -0.07
N ASN A 229 19.36 5.62 1.18
CA ASN A 229 20.44 6.50 1.61
C ASN A 229 21.77 6.15 0.93
N GLU A 230 22.10 4.86 0.84
CA GLU A 230 23.31 4.38 0.18
C GLU A 230 23.30 4.66 -1.33
N ILE A 231 22.15 4.51 -1.99
CA ILE A 231 21.98 4.89 -3.41
C ILE A 231 22.20 6.39 -3.59
N ASN A 232 21.53 7.21 -2.77
CA ASN A 232 21.63 8.67 -2.85
C ASN A 232 23.07 9.15 -2.60
N GLN A 233 23.75 8.56 -1.61
CA GLN A 233 25.14 8.87 -1.31
C GLN A 233 26.05 8.45 -2.48
N ALA A 234 25.93 7.21 -2.97
CA ALA A 234 26.75 6.74 -4.09
C ALA A 234 26.52 7.56 -5.36
N TYR A 235 25.28 7.99 -5.62
CA TYR A 235 24.96 8.87 -6.74
C TYR A 235 25.65 10.23 -6.57
N LYS A 236 25.52 10.84 -5.40
CA LYS A 236 26.12 12.15 -5.12
C LYS A 236 27.65 12.12 -5.23
N GLU A 237 28.28 11.06 -4.74
CA GLU A 237 29.73 10.87 -4.82
C GLU A 237 30.22 10.71 -6.27
N GLN A 238 29.46 10.03 -7.13
CA GLN A 238 29.86 9.76 -8.51
C GLN A 238 29.48 10.86 -9.50
N PHE A 239 28.33 11.52 -9.29
CA PHE A 239 27.71 12.39 -10.29
C PHE A 239 27.37 13.79 -9.79
N GLY A 240 27.60 14.09 -8.51
CA GLY A 240 27.24 15.39 -7.92
C GLY A 240 25.75 15.53 -7.64
N GLU A 241 25.25 16.76 -7.68
CA GLU A 241 23.86 17.07 -7.29
C GLU A 241 22.88 17.07 -8.48
N ASP A 242 23.39 17.10 -9.71
CA ASP A 242 22.57 17.10 -10.92
C ASP A 242 21.98 15.71 -11.16
N PHE A 243 20.68 15.56 -10.91
CA PHE A 243 19.97 14.30 -11.06
C PHE A 243 19.84 13.88 -12.53
N GLN A 244 20.23 12.65 -12.83
CA GLN A 244 20.21 12.02 -14.14
C GLN A 244 19.63 10.62 -13.98
N ASP A 245 18.42 10.45 -14.52
CA ASP A 245 17.57 9.30 -14.25
C ASP A 245 18.25 7.97 -14.58
N GLU A 246 18.87 7.88 -15.76
CA GLU A 246 19.55 6.67 -16.21
C GLU A 246 20.71 6.25 -15.29
N LYS A 247 21.51 7.21 -14.83
CA LYS A 247 22.65 6.95 -13.93
C LYS A 247 22.19 6.56 -12.53
N TYR A 248 21.11 7.17 -12.08
CA TYR A 248 20.51 6.83 -10.80
C TYR A 248 19.94 5.42 -10.81
N VAL A 249 19.29 5.05 -11.91
CA VAL A 249 18.81 3.69 -12.17
C VAL A 249 19.96 2.67 -12.16
N ASP A 250 21.09 2.98 -12.79
CA ASP A 250 22.25 2.08 -12.81
C ASP A 250 22.78 1.77 -11.39
N ILE A 251 22.99 2.80 -10.57
CA ILE A 251 23.40 2.63 -9.16
C ILE A 251 22.36 1.81 -8.40
N THR A 252 21.09 2.09 -8.64
CA THR A 252 19.99 1.44 -7.94
C THR A 252 19.92 -0.05 -8.30
N ILE A 253 20.01 -0.40 -9.58
CA ILE A 253 20.04 -1.78 -10.06
C ILE A 253 21.24 -2.53 -9.50
N ASP A 254 22.43 -1.93 -9.53
CA ASP A 254 23.64 -2.51 -8.96
C ASP A 254 23.51 -2.76 -7.46
N LYS A 255 22.82 -1.88 -6.74
CA LYS A 255 22.57 -2.06 -5.31
C LYS A 255 21.59 -3.21 -5.05
N VAL A 256 20.49 -3.27 -5.79
CA VAL A 256 19.49 -4.34 -5.68
C VAL A 256 20.08 -5.70 -6.04
N LYS A 257 20.92 -5.79 -7.08
CA LYS A 257 21.64 -7.02 -7.48
C LYS A 257 22.51 -7.61 -6.36
N LYS A 258 23.05 -6.77 -5.47
CA LYS A 258 23.95 -7.18 -4.38
C LYS A 258 23.21 -7.71 -3.15
N ILE A 259 21.88 -7.57 -3.09
CA ILE A 259 21.05 -8.08 -1.98
C ILE A 259 20.98 -9.60 -2.07
N LYS A 260 21.39 -10.28 -0.99
CA LYS A 260 21.47 -11.75 -0.93
C LYS A 260 20.11 -12.37 -0.68
N SER A 261 19.30 -11.77 0.19
CA SER A 261 17.98 -12.29 0.53
C SER A 261 16.99 -12.09 -0.62
N ASP A 262 16.48 -13.19 -1.18
CA ASP A 262 15.56 -13.17 -2.32
C ASP A 262 14.29 -12.35 -2.07
N ASN A 263 13.71 -12.42 -0.87
CA ASN A 263 12.49 -11.65 -0.55
C ASN A 263 12.75 -10.14 -0.48
N ILE A 264 13.87 -9.74 0.11
CA ILE A 264 14.27 -8.33 0.14
C ILE A 264 14.57 -7.84 -1.28
N ARG A 265 15.36 -8.61 -2.05
CA ARG A 265 15.69 -8.27 -3.43
C ARG A 265 14.45 -8.15 -4.31
N ASN A 266 13.50 -9.09 -4.20
CA ASN A 266 12.24 -9.06 -4.92
C ASN A 266 11.36 -7.88 -4.48
N SER A 267 11.33 -7.55 -3.19
CA SER A 267 10.61 -6.36 -2.70
C SER A 267 11.20 -5.08 -3.29
N MET A 268 12.52 -4.91 -3.25
CA MET A 268 13.18 -3.73 -3.82
C MET A 268 12.99 -3.67 -5.34
N ALA A 269 13.07 -4.80 -6.02
CA ALA A 269 12.77 -4.88 -7.44
C ALA A 269 11.34 -4.40 -7.74
N ASN A 270 10.35 -4.85 -6.97
CA ASN A 270 8.95 -4.43 -7.13
C ASN A 270 8.73 -2.92 -6.88
N ASP A 271 9.52 -2.31 -5.99
CA ASP A 271 9.51 -0.86 -5.79
C ASP A 271 10.05 -0.14 -7.04
N LEU A 272 11.13 -0.64 -7.65
CA LEU A 272 11.63 -0.11 -8.93
C LEU A 272 10.62 -0.26 -10.06
N LEU A 273 9.90 -1.38 -10.11
CA LEU A 273 8.81 -1.56 -11.06
C LEU A 273 7.75 -0.49 -10.93
N SER A 274 7.37 -0.19 -9.70
CA SER A 274 6.29 0.76 -9.43
C SER A 274 6.70 2.21 -9.69
N TYR A 275 7.99 2.52 -9.62
CA TYR A 275 8.51 3.86 -9.87
C TYR A 275 8.92 4.10 -11.33
N TYR A 276 9.65 3.17 -11.95
CA TYR A 276 10.26 3.36 -13.27
C TYR A 276 9.51 2.73 -14.43
N ILE A 277 8.59 1.79 -14.19
CA ILE A 277 7.74 1.24 -15.26
C ILE A 277 6.40 1.99 -15.23
N GLN A 278 6.43 3.20 -15.77
CA GLN A 278 5.29 4.10 -15.96
C GLN A 278 5.36 4.75 -17.36
N PRO A 279 4.24 5.23 -17.92
CA PRO A 279 4.20 5.66 -19.33
C PRO A 279 5.19 6.75 -19.72
N SER A 280 5.46 7.69 -18.80
CA SER A 280 6.41 8.80 -19.02
C SER A 280 7.90 8.42 -18.84
N SER A 281 8.20 7.19 -18.41
CA SER A 281 9.57 6.79 -18.08
C SER A 281 10.43 6.57 -19.33
N THR A 282 11.56 7.27 -19.43
CA THR A 282 12.56 7.07 -20.49
C THR A 282 13.46 5.86 -20.25
N VAL A 283 13.50 5.35 -19.02
CA VAL A 283 14.35 4.24 -18.58
C VAL A 283 13.57 2.94 -18.35
N GLY A 284 12.24 2.94 -18.60
CA GLY A 284 11.37 1.81 -18.26
C GLY A 284 11.74 0.49 -18.93
N GLU A 285 12.18 0.50 -20.19
CA GLU A 285 12.63 -0.72 -20.89
C GLU A 285 13.95 -1.27 -20.31
N LYS A 286 14.90 -0.39 -19.98
CA LYS A 286 16.16 -0.77 -19.31
C LYS A 286 15.85 -1.43 -17.97
N VAL A 287 15.03 -0.78 -17.14
CA VAL A 287 14.63 -1.30 -15.83
C VAL A 287 13.91 -2.64 -15.96
N TYR A 288 12.98 -2.78 -16.91
CA TYR A 288 12.30 -4.04 -17.17
C TYR A 288 13.30 -5.18 -17.46
N ASN A 289 14.18 -4.98 -18.45
CA ASN A 289 15.14 -5.99 -18.88
C ASN A 289 16.08 -6.40 -17.73
N GLU A 290 16.57 -5.43 -16.96
CA GLU A 290 17.46 -5.67 -15.83
C GLU A 290 16.75 -6.45 -14.70
N LEU A 291 15.54 -6.06 -14.34
CA LEU A 291 14.79 -6.73 -13.27
C LEU A 291 14.41 -8.17 -13.63
N MET A 292 14.16 -8.46 -14.91
CA MET A 292 13.95 -9.84 -15.38
C MET A 292 15.16 -10.76 -15.14
N THR A 293 16.37 -10.20 -15.01
CA THR A 293 17.60 -10.96 -14.66
C THR A 293 17.80 -11.12 -13.15
N ILE A 294 17.19 -10.27 -12.33
CA ILE A 294 17.43 -10.17 -10.88
C ILE A 294 16.39 -10.96 -10.08
N ILE A 295 15.14 -10.91 -10.54
CA ILE A 295 14.00 -11.57 -9.91
C ILE A 295 14.10 -13.07 -10.23
N ASN A 296 13.91 -13.91 -9.22
CA ASN A 296 13.90 -15.37 -9.37
C ASN A 296 12.50 -15.99 -9.27
N ASP A 297 11.48 -15.17 -8.95
CA ASP A 297 10.10 -15.60 -8.79
C ASP A 297 9.33 -15.44 -10.10
N ASP A 298 8.86 -16.55 -10.68
CA ASP A 298 8.14 -16.57 -11.96
C ASP A 298 6.81 -15.83 -11.93
N LYS A 299 6.12 -15.83 -10.76
CA LYS A 299 4.88 -15.08 -10.60
C LYS A 299 5.16 -13.59 -10.66
N ILE A 300 6.19 -13.12 -9.95
CA ILE A 300 6.61 -11.71 -9.99
C ILE A 300 7.05 -11.33 -11.41
N LYS A 301 7.79 -12.20 -12.11
CA LYS A 301 8.16 -11.98 -13.53
C LYS A 301 6.93 -11.84 -14.43
N SER A 302 5.93 -12.70 -14.28
CA SER A 302 4.70 -12.62 -15.07
C SER A 302 3.96 -11.31 -14.81
N GLU A 303 3.76 -10.94 -13.54
CA GLU A 303 3.11 -9.68 -13.16
C GLU A 303 3.88 -8.46 -13.67
N LEU A 304 5.21 -8.53 -13.64
CA LEU A 304 6.11 -7.53 -14.22
C LEU A 304 5.89 -7.40 -15.73
N THR A 305 6.01 -8.50 -16.49
CA THR A 305 5.81 -8.49 -17.95
C THR A 305 4.44 -7.96 -18.32
N ASP A 306 3.39 -8.35 -17.61
CA ASP A 306 2.03 -7.85 -17.85
C ASP A 306 1.94 -6.33 -17.65
N ASN A 307 2.50 -5.81 -16.55
CA ASN A 307 2.52 -4.38 -16.28
C ASN A 307 3.35 -3.62 -17.33
N TYR A 308 4.54 -4.11 -17.67
CA TYR A 308 5.40 -3.50 -18.69
C TYR A 308 4.70 -3.43 -20.06
N ASN A 309 4.04 -4.52 -20.48
CA ASN A 309 3.30 -4.56 -21.73
C ASN A 309 2.13 -3.57 -21.75
N LYS A 310 1.39 -3.46 -20.64
CA LYS A 310 0.32 -2.45 -20.49
C LYS A 310 0.89 -1.05 -20.59
N ILE A 311 1.97 -0.73 -19.86
CA ILE A 311 2.61 0.58 -19.92
C ILE A 311 3.10 0.91 -21.33
N LYS A 312 3.72 -0.05 -22.04
CA LYS A 312 4.15 0.13 -23.43
C LYS A 312 2.97 0.42 -24.37
N ALA A 313 1.81 -0.18 -24.11
CA ALA A 313 0.60 0.11 -24.87
C ALA A 313 0.08 1.54 -24.65
N LEU A 314 0.47 2.21 -23.57
CA LEU A 314 0.08 3.59 -23.24
C LEU A 314 0.99 4.66 -23.85
N ALA A 315 1.89 4.28 -24.77
CA ALA A 315 2.75 5.23 -25.47
C ALA A 315 1.93 6.28 -26.25
N LYS A 316 2.50 7.49 -26.39
CA LYS A 316 1.90 8.57 -27.16
C LYS A 316 1.54 8.12 -28.59
N GLY A 317 0.33 8.42 -29.03
CA GLY A 317 -0.23 8.06 -30.33
C GLY A 317 -1.02 6.75 -30.33
N ASN A 318 -0.89 5.90 -29.31
CA ASN A 318 -1.70 4.69 -29.21
C ASN A 318 -3.14 5.00 -28.76
N PRO A 319 -4.13 4.14 -29.11
CA PRO A 319 -5.48 4.26 -28.59
C PRO A 319 -5.54 4.19 -27.06
N SER A 320 -6.34 5.06 -26.45
CA SER A 320 -6.62 5.02 -25.02
C SER A 320 -7.48 3.80 -24.63
N PRO A 321 -7.19 3.14 -23.49
CA PRO A 321 -8.17 2.29 -22.83
C PRO A 321 -9.53 2.98 -22.70
N THR A 322 -10.61 2.30 -23.08
CA THR A 322 -11.94 2.91 -23.12
C THR A 322 -12.67 2.82 -21.79
N PHE A 323 -13.64 3.70 -21.57
CA PHE A 323 -14.59 3.63 -20.46
C PHE A 323 -16.04 3.88 -20.92
N ASN A 324 -17.01 3.48 -20.09
CA ASN A 324 -18.42 3.83 -20.21
C ASN A 324 -19.06 3.92 -18.82
N PHE A 325 -18.97 5.10 -18.21
CA PHE A 325 -19.24 5.31 -16.79
C PHE A 325 -20.49 6.14 -16.57
N GLU A 326 -21.06 6.00 -15.37
CA GLU A 326 -22.23 6.77 -14.95
C GLU A 326 -21.88 8.25 -14.88
N ASN A 327 -22.72 9.10 -15.46
CA ASN A 327 -22.51 10.56 -15.45
C ASN A 327 -23.38 11.22 -14.38
N HIS A 328 -22.79 12.15 -13.62
CA HIS A 328 -23.50 12.93 -12.61
C HIS A 328 -24.75 13.66 -13.16
N LYS A 329 -24.72 14.08 -14.44
CA LYS A 329 -25.87 14.70 -15.13
C LYS A 329 -26.96 13.71 -15.54
N GLY A 330 -26.77 12.42 -15.25
CA GLY A 330 -27.63 11.32 -15.64
C GLY A 330 -27.13 10.57 -16.87
N GLY A 331 -27.51 9.30 -16.99
CA GLY A 331 -27.09 8.43 -18.07
C GLY A 331 -25.64 7.95 -17.92
N LYS A 332 -25.02 7.60 -19.04
CA LYS A 332 -23.61 7.22 -19.11
C LYS A 332 -22.87 8.06 -20.15
N THR A 333 -21.56 8.18 -19.97
CA THR A 333 -20.67 8.76 -20.96
C THR A 333 -19.55 7.78 -21.26
N ALA A 334 -19.42 7.43 -22.54
CA ALA A 334 -18.33 6.65 -23.06
C ALA A 334 -17.22 7.54 -23.61
N LEU A 335 -15.99 7.04 -23.63
CA LEU A 335 -14.88 7.76 -24.27
C LEU A 335 -15.18 8.09 -25.74
N ALA A 336 -15.89 7.20 -26.44
CA ALA A 336 -16.30 7.40 -27.83
C ALA A 336 -17.22 8.61 -28.03
N ASP A 337 -18.01 8.99 -27.02
CA ASP A 337 -18.91 10.15 -27.07
C ASP A 337 -18.14 11.49 -27.07
N LEU A 338 -16.86 11.45 -26.67
CA LEU A 338 -15.99 12.62 -26.56
C LEU A 338 -15.10 12.84 -27.79
N LYS A 339 -15.18 11.95 -28.80
CA LYS A 339 -14.43 12.10 -30.06
C LYS A 339 -14.74 13.44 -30.72
N GLY A 340 -13.70 14.03 -31.32
CA GLY A 340 -13.72 15.37 -31.91
C GLY A 340 -13.15 16.45 -30.99
N LYS A 341 -13.02 16.20 -29.69
CA LYS A 341 -12.42 17.11 -28.71
C LYS A 341 -11.14 16.51 -28.13
N LEU A 342 -10.20 17.34 -27.70
CA LEU A 342 -9.20 16.88 -26.74
C LEU A 342 -9.90 16.46 -25.45
N VAL A 343 -9.37 15.46 -24.75
CA VAL A 343 -9.94 15.01 -23.47
C VAL A 343 -8.87 15.04 -22.40
N TYR A 344 -9.05 15.90 -21.41
CA TYR A 344 -8.22 15.92 -20.20
C TYR A 344 -8.96 15.19 -19.08
N ILE A 345 -8.39 14.08 -18.63
CA ILE A 345 -9.01 13.20 -17.63
C ILE A 345 -8.28 13.36 -16.30
N ASP A 346 -9.01 13.59 -15.22
CA ASP A 346 -8.52 13.44 -13.85
C ASP A 346 -9.18 12.23 -13.16
N VAL A 347 -8.36 11.30 -12.70
CA VAL A 347 -8.83 10.16 -11.88
C VAL A 347 -8.60 10.52 -10.41
N TRP A 348 -9.69 10.53 -9.64
CA TRP A 348 -9.70 11.08 -8.28
C TRP A 348 -10.66 10.31 -7.35
N ALA A 349 -10.70 10.69 -6.08
CA ALA A 349 -11.69 10.19 -5.13
C ALA A 349 -11.96 11.20 -4.00
N THR A 350 -13.14 11.14 -3.37
CA THR A 350 -13.54 12.08 -2.30
C THR A 350 -12.67 12.02 -1.05
N TRP A 351 -11.93 10.93 -0.86
CA TRP A 351 -11.01 10.71 0.27
C TRP A 351 -9.55 11.02 -0.07
N CYS A 352 -9.25 11.35 -1.32
CA CYS A 352 -7.89 11.64 -1.78
C CYS A 352 -7.49 13.09 -1.49
N GLY A 353 -6.83 13.34 -0.36
CA GLY A 353 -6.36 14.68 0.05
C GLY A 353 -5.63 15.45 -1.07
N PRO A 354 -4.58 14.88 -1.70
CA PRO A 354 -3.88 15.55 -2.81
C PRO A 354 -4.78 15.84 -4.02
N CYS A 355 -5.73 14.97 -4.35
CA CYS A 355 -6.68 15.23 -5.44
C CYS A 355 -7.54 16.47 -5.13
N LEU A 356 -7.99 16.61 -3.87
CA LEU A 356 -8.79 17.76 -3.45
C LEU A 356 -8.02 19.08 -3.52
N GLN A 357 -6.69 19.04 -3.36
CA GLN A 357 -5.83 20.21 -3.51
C GLN A 357 -5.71 20.69 -4.97
N GLU A 358 -5.91 19.80 -5.95
CA GLU A 358 -5.86 20.16 -7.39
C GLU A 358 -7.20 20.69 -7.92
N ILE A 359 -8.32 20.48 -7.22
CA ILE A 359 -9.66 20.91 -7.66
C ILE A 359 -9.74 22.43 -7.96
N PRO A 360 -9.23 23.34 -7.09
CA PRO A 360 -9.25 24.77 -7.40
C PRO A 360 -8.54 25.11 -8.71
N HIS A 361 -7.38 24.48 -8.94
CA HIS A 361 -6.60 24.68 -10.16
C HIS A 361 -7.29 24.08 -11.39
N LEU A 362 -7.93 22.92 -11.25
CA LEU A 362 -8.72 22.32 -12.33
C LEU A 362 -9.85 23.26 -12.78
N LYS A 363 -10.57 23.87 -11.82
CA LYS A 363 -11.60 24.87 -12.12
C LYS A 363 -11.05 26.10 -12.86
N GLU A 364 -9.86 26.57 -12.50
CA GLU A 364 -9.22 27.70 -13.18
C GLU A 364 -8.86 27.35 -14.63
N VAL A 365 -8.30 26.15 -14.85
CA VAL A 365 -7.95 25.66 -16.19
C VAL A 365 -9.23 25.45 -17.04
N GLU A 366 -10.26 24.82 -16.48
CA GLU A 366 -11.57 24.66 -17.15
C GLU A 366 -12.17 26.00 -17.56
N LYS A 367 -12.16 26.98 -16.64
CA LYS A 367 -12.66 28.33 -16.92
C LYS A 367 -11.85 29.01 -18.02
N LYS A 368 -10.51 28.87 -18.00
CA LYS A 368 -9.61 29.47 -19.00
C LYS A 368 -9.86 28.92 -20.40
N TYR A 369 -10.13 27.61 -20.50
CA TYR A 369 -10.34 26.92 -21.78
C TYR A 369 -11.82 26.69 -22.10
N HIS A 370 -12.73 27.38 -21.41
CA HIS A 370 -14.15 27.32 -21.69
C HIS A 370 -14.43 27.72 -23.15
N GLY A 371 -15.19 26.88 -23.86
CA GLY A 371 -15.53 27.08 -25.27
C GLY A 371 -14.41 26.72 -26.26
N LYS A 372 -13.27 26.22 -25.79
CA LYS A 372 -12.23 25.63 -26.63
C LYS A 372 -12.55 24.16 -26.94
N ASN A 373 -11.84 23.56 -27.89
CA ASN A 373 -12.10 22.20 -28.36
C ASN A 373 -11.54 21.12 -27.41
N ILE A 374 -11.86 21.21 -26.13
CA ILE A 374 -11.40 20.32 -25.06
C ILE A 374 -12.56 20.00 -24.12
N GLU A 375 -12.61 18.75 -23.65
CA GLU A 375 -13.48 18.28 -22.58
C GLU A 375 -12.64 17.91 -21.36
N PHE A 376 -13.07 18.38 -20.18
CA PHE A 376 -12.48 18.01 -18.91
C PHE A 376 -13.36 16.94 -18.26
N VAL A 377 -12.77 15.79 -17.92
CA VAL A 377 -13.47 14.59 -17.48
C VAL A 377 -12.90 14.13 -16.14
N SER A 378 -13.69 14.25 -15.08
CA SER A 378 -13.31 13.77 -13.75
C SER A 378 -13.92 12.40 -13.49
N ILE A 379 -13.08 11.38 -13.35
CA ILE A 379 -13.47 9.99 -13.08
C ILE A 379 -13.21 9.68 -11.60
N SER A 380 -14.27 9.54 -10.83
CA SER A 380 -14.18 9.09 -9.44
C SER A 380 -13.97 7.58 -9.38
N VAL A 381 -13.00 7.16 -8.57
CA VAL A 381 -12.77 5.76 -8.14
C VAL A 381 -13.19 5.54 -6.68
N ASP A 382 -14.17 6.32 -6.20
CA ASP A 382 -14.82 6.06 -4.91
C ASP A 382 -15.52 4.69 -4.95
N ASP A 383 -15.58 4.02 -3.79
CA ASP A 383 -16.34 2.79 -3.67
C ASP A 383 -17.84 3.03 -3.86
N LYS A 384 -18.58 2.03 -4.35
CA LYS A 384 -20.03 2.16 -4.58
C LYS A 384 -20.81 2.63 -3.34
N ARG A 385 -20.35 2.30 -2.13
CA ARG A 385 -20.92 2.76 -0.85
C ARG A 385 -20.79 4.27 -0.61
N ASP A 386 -19.82 4.92 -1.26
CA ASP A 386 -19.55 6.35 -1.17
C ASP A 386 -20.13 7.11 -2.38
N TYR A 387 -20.99 6.45 -3.16
CA TYR A 387 -21.65 7.03 -4.33
C TYR A 387 -22.42 8.32 -4.00
N ASP A 388 -23.25 8.33 -2.95
CA ASP A 388 -23.99 9.53 -2.56
C ASP A 388 -23.06 10.64 -2.05
N LYS A 389 -21.94 10.25 -1.42
CA LYS A 389 -20.92 11.20 -1.00
C LYS A 389 -20.27 11.86 -2.21
N TRP A 390 -19.89 11.09 -3.23
CA TRP A 390 -19.38 11.62 -4.50
C TRP A 390 -20.40 12.56 -5.16
N LYS A 391 -21.65 12.12 -5.30
CA LYS A 391 -22.72 12.89 -5.94
C LYS A 391 -22.97 14.23 -5.25
N ASN A 392 -23.06 14.21 -3.92
CA ASN A 392 -23.21 15.43 -3.14
C ASN A 392 -21.96 16.30 -3.23
N PHE A 393 -20.77 15.72 -3.17
CA PHE A 393 -19.51 16.45 -3.27
C PHE A 393 -19.37 17.18 -4.61
N VAL A 394 -19.70 16.53 -5.74
CA VAL A 394 -19.72 17.16 -7.07
C VAL A 394 -20.62 18.40 -7.08
N THR A 395 -21.81 18.30 -6.49
CA THR A 395 -22.78 19.39 -6.41
C THR A 395 -22.31 20.52 -5.47
N GLU A 396 -21.91 20.17 -4.24
CA GLU A 396 -21.48 21.13 -3.21
C GLU A 396 -20.19 21.86 -3.57
N ARG A 397 -19.28 21.19 -4.27
CA ARG A 397 -18.04 21.77 -4.75
C ARG A 397 -18.19 22.42 -6.11
N GLU A 398 -19.38 22.43 -6.70
CA GLU A 398 -19.65 23.03 -8.01
C GLU A 398 -18.60 22.58 -9.05
N LEU A 399 -18.33 21.27 -9.10
CA LEU A 399 -17.39 20.73 -10.07
C LEU A 399 -18.02 20.83 -11.45
N VAL A 400 -17.28 21.47 -12.36
CA VAL A 400 -17.68 21.69 -13.74
C VAL A 400 -17.11 20.57 -14.64
N GLY A 401 -17.35 20.63 -15.96
CA GLY A 401 -16.97 19.55 -16.87
C GLY A 401 -17.86 18.31 -16.78
N THR A 402 -17.30 17.18 -17.22
CA THR A 402 -17.94 15.86 -17.25
C THR A 402 -17.53 15.05 -16.02
N GLN A 403 -18.50 14.76 -15.15
CA GLN A 403 -18.25 14.12 -13.86
C GLN A 403 -18.75 12.68 -13.89
N LEU A 404 -17.84 11.71 -13.79
CA LEU A 404 -18.10 10.28 -13.97
C LEU A 404 -17.81 9.47 -12.71
N PHE A 405 -18.59 8.42 -12.50
CA PHE A 405 -18.37 7.44 -11.44
C PHE A 405 -17.96 6.11 -12.06
N ALA A 406 -16.72 5.67 -11.82
CA ALA A 406 -16.22 4.41 -12.35
C ALA A 406 -17.01 3.23 -11.77
N ASP A 407 -17.25 2.20 -12.58
CA ASP A 407 -17.72 0.93 -12.03
C ASP A 407 -16.61 0.28 -11.19
N ASN A 408 -16.96 -0.57 -10.23
CA ASN A 408 -16.00 -1.36 -9.44
C ASN A 408 -14.80 -0.59 -8.83
N ALA A 409 -14.91 0.73 -8.62
CA ALA A 409 -13.86 1.57 -8.02
C ALA A 409 -12.47 1.35 -8.65
N TRP A 410 -11.50 0.81 -7.91
CA TRP A 410 -10.14 0.53 -8.41
C TRP A 410 -10.03 -0.69 -9.31
N ASP A 411 -11.04 -1.56 -9.29
CA ASP A 411 -11.02 -2.83 -9.99
C ASP A 411 -11.55 -2.75 -11.43
N ASN A 412 -11.88 -1.57 -11.93
CA ASN A 412 -12.32 -1.42 -13.32
C ASN A 412 -11.19 -1.55 -14.33
N ASP A 413 -11.58 -1.89 -15.56
CA ASP A 413 -10.66 -2.13 -16.66
C ASP A 413 -9.88 -0.88 -17.07
N PHE A 414 -10.48 0.32 -16.99
CA PHE A 414 -9.79 1.56 -17.32
C PHE A 414 -8.59 1.80 -16.39
N VAL A 415 -8.80 1.70 -15.07
CA VAL A 415 -7.75 1.81 -14.03
C VAL A 415 -6.70 0.71 -14.19
N LYS A 416 -7.12 -0.54 -14.42
CA LYS A 416 -6.21 -1.69 -14.60
C LYS A 416 -5.38 -1.63 -15.87
N ASN A 417 -5.93 -1.12 -16.97
CA ASN A 417 -5.25 -0.99 -18.25
C ASN A 417 -4.32 0.23 -18.30
N TYR A 418 -4.67 1.31 -17.60
CA TYR A 418 -3.75 2.42 -17.35
C TYR A 418 -2.69 2.11 -16.26
N VAL A 419 -2.80 0.98 -15.57
CA VAL A 419 -1.93 0.57 -14.45
C VAL A 419 -1.88 1.67 -13.38
N ILE A 420 -3.03 2.28 -13.08
CA ILE A 420 -3.11 3.38 -12.10
C ILE A 420 -2.95 2.78 -10.70
N LYS A 421 -1.78 2.98 -10.10
CA LYS A 421 -1.44 2.50 -8.75
C LYS A 421 -1.70 3.53 -7.64
N GLY A 422 -2.00 4.76 -8.01
CA GLY A 422 -2.25 5.87 -7.09
C GLY A 422 -2.96 7.03 -7.79
N ILE A 423 -3.59 7.88 -6.99
CA ILE A 423 -4.27 9.10 -7.42
C ILE A 423 -3.73 10.32 -6.63
N PRO A 424 -3.72 11.53 -7.20
CA PRO A 424 -4.33 11.91 -8.48
C PRO A 424 -3.58 11.36 -9.69
N ARG A 425 -4.32 11.08 -10.77
CA ARG A 425 -3.76 10.68 -12.06
C ARG A 425 -4.39 11.51 -13.17
N PHE A 426 -3.57 12.07 -14.04
CA PHE A 426 -4.03 12.91 -15.16
C PHE A 426 -3.61 12.30 -16.49
N ILE A 427 -4.50 12.37 -17.48
CA ILE A 427 -4.31 11.82 -18.83
C ILE A 427 -4.80 12.86 -19.83
N LEU A 428 -4.08 13.01 -20.95
CA LEU A 428 -4.51 13.85 -22.06
C LEU A 428 -4.64 13.01 -23.33
N LEU A 429 -5.78 13.14 -24.00
CA LEU A 429 -6.11 12.44 -25.24
C LEU A 429 -6.34 13.44 -26.38
N ASP A 430 -6.03 13.01 -27.60
CA ASP A 430 -6.32 13.75 -28.82
C ASP A 430 -7.79 13.62 -29.24
N THR A 431 -8.15 14.31 -30.33
CA THR A 431 -9.52 14.33 -30.88
C THR A 431 -10.01 12.99 -31.42
N GLN A 432 -9.13 12.01 -31.61
CA GLN A 432 -9.50 10.65 -32.04
C GLN A 432 -9.64 9.69 -30.84
N GLY A 433 -9.23 10.13 -29.63
CA GLY A 433 -9.15 9.30 -28.44
C GLY A 433 -7.82 8.55 -28.29
N ASN A 434 -6.77 8.97 -29.00
CA ASN A 434 -5.42 8.45 -28.80
C ASN A 434 -4.70 9.23 -27.71
N ILE A 435 -3.71 8.59 -27.09
CA ILE A 435 -2.98 9.14 -25.96
C ILE A 435 -2.02 10.23 -26.43
N ILE A 436 -2.15 11.45 -25.90
CA ILE A 436 -1.11 12.48 -25.98
C ILE A 436 -0.14 12.30 -24.81
N SER A 437 -0.68 12.13 -23.60
CA SER A 437 0.08 11.76 -22.41
C SER A 437 -0.74 10.89 -21.50
N ALA A 438 -0.22 9.72 -21.12
CA ALA A 438 -0.83 8.88 -20.10
C ALA A 438 -0.47 9.30 -18.67
N ASP A 439 0.49 10.23 -18.50
CA ASP A 439 0.91 10.87 -17.25
C ASP A 439 0.94 12.40 -17.45
N ALA A 440 -0.22 13.00 -17.73
CA ALA A 440 -0.29 14.43 -18.01
C ALA A 440 0.09 15.26 -16.76
N PRO A 441 0.62 16.49 -16.93
CA PRO A 441 0.83 17.39 -15.80
C PRO A 441 -0.48 17.66 -15.05
N ARG A 442 -0.37 17.82 -13.74
CA ARG A 442 -1.50 18.17 -12.86
C ARG A 442 -1.98 19.60 -13.14
N PRO A 443 -3.23 19.96 -12.76
CA PRO A 443 -3.76 21.30 -13.00
C PRO A 443 -2.95 22.45 -12.40
N SER A 444 -2.31 22.23 -11.24
CA SER A 444 -1.43 23.22 -10.61
C SER A 444 -0.05 23.38 -11.28
N ASP A 445 0.33 22.49 -12.20
CA ASP A 445 1.61 22.55 -12.89
C ASP A 445 1.49 23.40 -14.17
N PRO A 446 2.28 24.50 -14.31
CA PRO A 446 2.28 25.33 -15.51
C PRO A 446 2.52 24.57 -16.82
N LYS A 447 3.21 23.42 -16.76
CA LYS A 447 3.45 22.55 -17.94
C LYS A 447 2.17 22.01 -18.56
N LEU A 448 1.05 21.96 -17.82
CA LEU A 448 -0.24 21.61 -18.40
C LEU A 448 -0.64 22.62 -19.49
N ILE A 449 -0.46 23.91 -19.22
CA ILE A 449 -0.81 24.99 -20.15
C ILE A 449 0.05 24.90 -21.41
N GLU A 450 1.35 24.63 -21.25
CA GLU A 450 2.28 24.41 -22.36
C GLU A 450 1.80 23.23 -23.22
N LEU A 451 1.54 22.07 -22.59
CA LEU A 451 1.07 20.87 -23.27
C LEU A 451 -0.26 21.09 -24.01
N LEU A 452 -1.22 21.80 -23.42
CA LEU A 452 -2.49 22.11 -24.07
C LEU A 452 -2.29 23.03 -25.29
N THR A 453 -1.44 24.06 -25.13
CA THR A 453 -1.14 25.02 -26.21
C THR A 453 -0.46 24.33 -27.39
N GLU A 454 0.49 23.43 -27.14
CA GLU A 454 1.16 22.63 -28.17
C GLU A 454 0.20 21.73 -28.96
N ASN A 455 -0.93 21.35 -28.36
CA ASN A 455 -1.95 20.52 -28.98
C ASN A 455 -3.18 21.32 -29.46
N GLY A 456 -3.02 22.65 -29.64
CA GLY A 456 -3.97 23.49 -30.39
C GLY A 456 -5.16 24.02 -29.59
N ILE A 457 -5.03 24.12 -28.26
CA ILE A 457 -6.02 24.67 -27.33
C ILE A 457 -5.61 26.05 -26.84
#